data_AF-A0A363TLV3-F1
#
_entry.id   AF-A0A363TLV3-F1
#
_cell.length_a   1.000
_cell.length_b   1.000
_cell.length_c   1.000
_cell.angle_alpha   90.00
_cell.angle_beta   90.00
_cell.angle_gamma   90.00
#
_symmetry.space_group_name_H-M   'P 1'
#
loop_
_entity.id
_entity.type
_entity.pdbx_description
1 polymer ?
#
loop_
_entity_poly.entity_id
_entity_poly.type
_entity_poly.pdbx_seq_one_letter_code
_entity_poly.pdbx_strand_id
1 'polypeptide(L)'
;PLADTLTAFLHALAANLVSAGVRLVPLGQTDGQRTLAALETTIADTAARARATPLEAVGGAAFRADLASLRHETQYTRLFRS
;
A
#
# COMPACT_ATOMS: atom_id res chain seq x y z
N PRO A 1 5.12 21.02 -1.80
CA PRO A 1 6.52 20.72 -1.41
C PRO A 1 6.76 19.21 -1.48
N LEU A 2 7.99 18.73 -1.79
CA LEU A 2 8.24 17.29 -2.01
C LEU A 2 7.82 16.40 -0.83
N ALA A 3 8.07 16.85 0.41
CA ALA A 3 7.71 16.10 1.62
C ALA A 3 6.20 15.84 1.71
N ASP A 4 5.38 16.89 1.54
CA ASP A 4 3.91 16.77 1.61
C ASP A 4 3.37 15.89 0.48
N THR A 5 3.97 15.97 -0.71
CA THR A 5 3.59 15.15 -1.86
C THR A 5 3.86 13.66 -1.62
N LEU A 6 5.01 13.31 -1.04
CA LEU A 6 5.33 11.92 -0.70
C LEU A 6 4.34 11.35 0.31
N THR A 7 4.05 12.10 1.38
CA THR A 7 3.08 11.70 2.41
C THR A 7 1.68 11.53 1.81
N ALA A 8 1.21 12.49 1.02
CA ALA A 8 -0.11 12.42 0.39
C ALA A 8 -0.22 11.25 -0.59
N PHE A 9 0.82 11.00 -1.40
CA PHE A 9 0.86 9.87 -2.33
C PHE A 9 0.79 8.53 -1.60
N LEU A 10 1.62 8.33 -0.56
CA LEU A 10 1.64 7.10 0.23
C LEU A 10 0.34 6.90 1.01
N HIS A 11 -0.25 7.97 1.53
CA HIS A 11 -1.57 7.91 2.17
C HIS A 11 -2.66 7.48 1.17
N ALA A 12 -2.68 8.04 -0.04
CA ALA A 12 -3.63 7.63 -1.08
C ALA A 12 -3.44 6.17 -1.50
N LEU A 13 -2.19 5.71 -1.63
CA LEU A 13 -1.87 4.30 -1.89
C LEU A 13 -2.42 3.39 -0.77
N ALA A 14 -2.13 3.71 0.48
CA ALA A 14 -2.62 2.96 1.63
C ALA A 14 -4.14 2.93 1.70
N ALA A 15 -4.81 4.07 1.49
CA ALA A 15 -6.27 4.15 1.46
C ALA A 15 -6.88 3.26 0.37
N ASN A 16 -6.26 3.17 -0.81
CA ASN A 16 -6.70 2.28 -1.88
C ASN A 16 -6.57 0.79 -1.50
N LEU A 17 -5.45 0.41 -0.85
CA LEU A 17 -5.24 -0.97 -0.36
C LEU A 17 -6.24 -1.33 0.74
N VAL A 18 -6.47 -0.44 1.70
CA VAL A 18 -7.47 -0.62 2.77
C VAL A 18 -8.87 -0.74 2.16
N SER A 19 -9.21 0.10 1.18
CA SER A 19 -10.49 0.03 0.46
C SER A 19 -10.70 -1.32 -0.23
N ALA A 20 -9.65 -1.90 -0.82
CA ALA A 20 -9.70 -3.26 -1.36
C ALA A 20 -9.89 -4.31 -0.26
N GLY A 21 -9.15 -4.20 0.85
CA GLY A 21 -9.28 -5.09 2.01
C GLY A 21 -10.68 -5.10 2.61
N VAL A 22 -11.30 -3.93 2.77
CA VAL A 22 -12.70 -3.80 3.23
C VAL A 22 -13.67 -4.61 2.35
N ARG A 23 -13.48 -4.61 1.03
CA ARG A 23 -14.33 -5.36 0.08
C ARG A 23 -14.03 -6.86 0.04
N LEU A 24 -12.80 -7.28 0.33
CA LEU A 24 -12.36 -8.68 0.18
C LEU A 24 -12.43 -9.49 1.49
N VAL A 25 -12.26 -8.85 2.66
CA VAL A 25 -12.17 -9.50 3.99
C VAL A 25 -13.47 -9.32 4.81
N PRO A 26 -14.58 -8.97 4.16
CA PRO A 26 -15.79 -8.34 4.74
C PRO A 26 -15.61 -7.43 5.98
N LEU A 27 -14.66 -6.50 5.98
CA LEU A 27 -14.50 -5.55 7.09
C LEU A 27 -15.53 -4.40 6.99
N GLY A 28 -15.89 -3.80 8.14
CA GLY A 28 -16.73 -2.60 8.17
C GLY A 28 -15.97 -1.35 7.74
N GLN A 29 -16.69 -0.31 7.30
CA GLN A 29 -16.11 1.00 6.97
C GLN A 29 -15.32 1.61 8.14
N THR A 30 -15.83 1.45 9.36
CA THR A 30 -15.17 1.89 10.59
C THR A 30 -13.84 1.19 10.81
N ASP A 31 -13.76 -0.11 10.52
CA ASP A 31 -12.50 -0.86 10.64
C ASP A 31 -11.51 -0.45 9.54
N GLY A 32 -12.01 -0.11 8.35
CA GLY A 32 -11.20 0.51 7.30
C GLY A 32 -10.55 1.82 7.78
N GLN A 33 -11.34 2.73 8.36
CA GLN A 33 -10.82 4.00 8.88
C GLN A 33 -9.83 3.79 10.04
N ARG A 34 -10.12 2.87 10.97
CA ARG A 34 -9.20 2.50 12.05
C ARG A 34 -7.87 1.94 11.52
N THR A 35 -7.95 1.12 10.48
CA THR A 35 -6.76 0.56 9.83
C THR A 35 -5.93 1.65 9.19
N LEU A 36 -6.56 2.59 8.47
CA LEU A 36 -5.85 3.71 7.84
C LEU A 36 -5.19 4.63 8.88
N ALA A 37 -5.90 4.95 9.97
CA ALA A 37 -5.35 5.73 11.07
C ALA A 37 -4.14 5.02 11.73
N ALA A 38 -4.21 3.70 11.91
CA ALA A 38 -3.10 2.91 12.44
C ALA A 38 -1.87 2.88 11.51
N LEU A 39 -2.03 3.20 10.22
CA LEU A 39 -0.94 3.25 9.24
C LEU A 39 -0.25 4.63 9.16
N GLU A 40 -0.77 5.67 9.82
CA GLU A 40 -0.25 7.04 9.72
C GLU A 40 1.24 7.15 10.01
N THR A 41 1.72 6.56 11.11
CA THR A 41 3.14 6.53 11.47
C THR A 41 3.97 5.80 10.41
N THR A 42 3.47 4.66 9.91
CA THR A 42 4.17 3.88 8.88
C THR A 42 4.28 4.67 7.57
N ILE A 43 3.24 5.42 7.20
CA ILE A 43 3.23 6.30 6.03
C ILE A 43 4.27 7.41 6.18
N ALA A 44 4.29 8.09 7.33
CA ALA A 44 5.23 9.17 7.62
C ALA A 44 6.69 8.67 7.59
N ASP A 45 6.97 7.55 8.26
CA ASP A 45 8.31 6.95 8.29
C ASP A 45 8.75 6.48 6.90
N THR A 46 7.82 5.92 6.11
CA THR A 46 8.11 5.50 4.74
C THR A 46 8.36 6.70 3.83
N ALA A 47 7.63 7.81 3.97
CA ALA A 47 7.87 9.03 3.23
C ALA A 47 9.26 9.61 3.54
N ALA A 48 9.64 9.65 4.83
CA ALA A 48 10.96 10.10 5.27
C ALA A 48 12.07 9.20 4.72
N ARG A 49 11.91 7.88 4.80
CA ARG A 49 12.84 6.91 4.23
C ARG A 49 12.97 7.04 2.72
N ALA A 50 11.85 7.15 1.99
CA ALA A 50 11.84 7.30 0.54
C ALA A 50 12.61 8.56 0.10
N ARG A 51 12.41 9.68 0.80
CA ARG A 51 13.13 10.93 0.55
C ARG A 51 14.64 10.81 0.77
N ALA A 52 15.06 10.03 1.77
CA ALA A 52 16.47 9.86 2.12
C ALA A 52 17.18 8.75 1.32
N THR A 53 16.43 7.95 0.55
CA THR A 53 16.99 6.81 -0.18
C THR A 53 17.57 7.27 -1.51
N PRO A 54 18.89 7.11 -1.75
CA PRO A 54 19.47 7.41 -3.06
C PRO A 54 19.00 6.38 -4.09
N LEU A 55 18.99 6.77 -5.37
CA LEU A 55 18.42 5.95 -6.43
C LEU A 55 19.13 4.60 -6.57
N GLU A 56 20.44 4.56 -6.34
CA GLU A 56 21.28 3.37 -6.41
C GLU A 56 20.96 2.35 -5.30
N ALA A 57 20.31 2.79 -4.23
CA ALA A 57 19.86 1.93 -3.13
C ALA A 57 18.41 1.43 -3.32
N VAL A 58 17.71 1.87 -4.37
CA VAL A 58 16.37 1.38 -4.69
C VAL A 58 16.48 -0.03 -5.26
N GLY A 59 16.05 -1.02 -4.47
CA GLY A 59 15.93 -2.40 -4.91
C GLY A 59 14.64 -2.66 -5.69
N GLY A 60 14.63 -3.73 -6.49
CA GLY A 60 13.47 -4.14 -7.30
C GLY A 60 12.66 -5.31 -6.75
N ALA A 61 13.06 -5.90 -5.61
CA ALA A 61 12.42 -7.10 -5.09
C ALA A 61 11.48 -6.78 -3.92
N ALA A 62 10.19 -7.06 -4.11
CA ALA A 62 9.17 -7.00 -3.08
C ALA A 62 8.56 -8.39 -2.90
N PHE A 63 9.39 -9.36 -2.52
CA PHE A 63 9.15 -10.81 -2.66
C PHE A 63 7.74 -11.29 -2.32
N ARG A 64 7.15 -10.81 -1.22
CA ARG A 64 5.77 -11.18 -0.83
C ARG A 64 4.71 -10.62 -1.79
N ALA A 65 4.87 -9.37 -2.21
CA ALA A 65 4.00 -8.73 -3.20
C ALA A 65 4.20 -9.38 -4.57
N ASP A 66 5.45 -9.63 -4.98
CA ASP A 66 5.77 -10.27 -6.27
C ASP A 66 5.12 -11.66 -6.37
N LEU A 67 5.27 -12.50 -5.33
CA LEU A 67 4.65 -13.81 -5.28
C LEU A 67 3.11 -13.74 -5.27
N ALA A 68 2.53 -12.75 -4.59
CA ALA A 68 1.09 -12.54 -4.58
C ALA A 68 0.57 -12.16 -5.98
N SER A 69 1.27 -11.28 -6.69
CA SER A 69 0.94 -10.90 -8.07
C SER A 69 1.00 -12.11 -9.03
N LEU A 70 2.05 -12.94 -8.94
CA LEU A 70 2.16 -14.17 -9.74
C LEU A 70 1.00 -15.14 -9.48
N ARG A 71 0.52 -15.24 -8.23
CA ARG A 71 -0.66 -16.04 -7.89
C ARG A 71 -1.93 -15.41 -8.43
N HIS A 72 -2.05 -14.09 -8.39
CA HIS A 72 -3.21 -13.35 -8.91
C HIS A 72 -3.35 -13.58 -10.41
N GLU A 73 -2.25 -13.67 -11.17
CA GLU A 73 -2.28 -13.94 -12.62
C GLU A 73 -3.06 -15.21 -12.97
N THR A 74 -2.91 -16.26 -12.17
CA THR A 74 -3.52 -17.59 -12.38
C THR A 74 -4.76 -17.85 -11.52
N GLN A 75 -5.23 -16.84 -10.78
CA GLN A 75 -6.39 -16.97 -9.91
C GLN A 75 -7.68 -17.13 -10.73
N TYR A 76 -8.43 -18.21 -10.46
CA TYR A 76 -9.65 -18.54 -11.20
C TYR A 76 -10.75 -17.46 -11.09
N THR A 77 -10.99 -16.95 -9.88
CA THR A 77 -11.97 -15.87 -9.63
C THR A 77 -11.26 -14.58 -9.25
N ARG A 78 -11.37 -13.53 -10.08
CA ARG A 78 -10.70 -12.24 -9.86
C ARG A 78 -11.71 -11.10 -9.83
N LEU A 79 -11.78 -10.40 -8.69
CA LEU A 79 -12.59 -9.20 -8.50
C LEU A 79 -11.85 -7.92 -8.95
N PHE A 80 -10.52 -7.94 -8.95
CA PHE A 80 -9.67 -6.81 -9.35
C PHE A 80 -8.81 -7.16 -10.55
N ARG A 81 -8.53 -6.14 -11.36
CA ARG A 81 -7.65 -6.18 -12.53
C ARG A 81 -6.29 -5.66 -12.10
N SER A 82 -5.48 -6.53 -11.49
CA SER A 82 -4.07 -6.31 -11.16
C SER A 82 -3.27 -7.51 -11.61
#